data_AF-A0A7V7E0R7-F1
#
_entry.id   AF-A0A7V7E0R7-F1
#
_cell.length_a   1.000
_cell.length_b   1.000
_cell.length_c   1.000
_cell.angle_alpha   90.00
_cell.angle_beta   90.00
_cell.angle_gamma   90.00
#
_symmetry.space_group_name_H-M   'P 1'
#
loop_
_entity.id
_entity.type
_entity.pdbx_description
1 polymer ?
#
loop_
_entity_poly.entity_id
_entity_poly.type
_entity_poly.pdbx_seq_one_letter_code
_entity_poly.pdbx_strand_id
1 'polypeptide(L)'
;MDVVFIYNLYPKALFGLVVKKESSYNQAGDLKGTVIGVGTADGSEVTFVRPILNEAGMVEGKDYTFLPVGDGGLAAAAFLRGDIKAYAAGVPDAAIMHARGLMLREITPEKNLAYFGNGFATLASFMKENPQVIEGFGRAIVRAAEFCKVPANREKVLQDAKKGNPQEAEDTALANALFDKVIERQTPLDLSKGWGYQPAEGWKLWHVGQVESGALKAPLPDLEAAYTNKFIKIWNGK
;
A
#
# COMPACT_ATOMS: atom_id res chain seq x y z
N MET A 1 -4.45 -22.61 7.59
CA MET A 1 -4.82 -21.19 7.50
C MET A 1 -6.20 -21.08 6.90
N ASP A 2 -7.06 -20.23 7.47
CA ASP A 2 -8.45 -20.09 7.01
C ASP A 2 -8.57 -19.09 5.85
N VAL A 3 -7.63 -18.13 5.79
CA VAL A 3 -7.51 -17.13 4.72
C VAL A 3 -6.20 -17.37 3.97
N VAL A 4 -6.26 -17.32 2.64
CA VAL A 4 -5.09 -17.46 1.75
C VAL A 4 -5.04 -16.25 0.84
N PHE A 5 -3.88 -15.62 0.76
CA PHE A 5 -3.61 -14.53 -0.17
C PHE A 5 -3.34 -15.10 -1.56
N ILE A 6 -4.09 -14.64 -2.56
CA ILE A 6 -4.14 -15.27 -3.88
C ILE A 6 -3.54 -14.40 -5.00
N TYR A 7 -3.48 -13.08 -4.83
CA TYR A 7 -3.02 -12.17 -5.89
C TYR A 7 -2.33 -10.93 -5.33
N ASN A 8 -1.07 -10.70 -5.72
CA ASN A 8 -0.32 -9.48 -5.38
C ASN A 8 -0.72 -8.32 -6.30
N LEU A 9 -1.56 -7.40 -5.79
CA LEU A 9 -2.03 -6.26 -6.56
C LEU A 9 -0.99 -5.14 -6.60
N TYR A 10 -0.31 -4.91 -5.47
CA TYR A 10 0.73 -3.91 -5.33
C TYR A 10 2.04 -4.57 -4.91
N PRO A 11 2.89 -4.98 -5.88
CA PRO A 11 4.17 -5.63 -5.60
C PRO A 11 5.22 -4.72 -4.94
N LYS A 12 4.89 -3.44 -4.76
CA LYS A 12 5.73 -2.41 -4.13
C LYS A 12 4.96 -1.83 -2.93
N ALA A 13 5.67 -1.29 -1.95
CA ALA A 13 5.04 -0.66 -0.79
C ALA A 13 4.07 0.46 -1.23
N LEU A 14 2.90 0.49 -0.63
CA LEU A 14 1.87 1.49 -0.89
C LEU A 14 1.94 2.68 0.07
N PHE A 15 2.53 2.44 1.22
CA PHE A 15 2.59 3.39 2.32
C PHE A 15 4.05 3.72 2.62
N GLY A 16 4.24 4.90 3.19
CA GLY A 16 5.52 5.37 3.66
C GLY A 16 5.35 6.34 4.81
N LEU A 17 6.41 6.55 5.56
CA LEU A 17 6.49 7.60 6.57
C LEU A 17 7.16 8.81 5.94
N VAL A 18 6.43 9.92 5.86
CA VAL A 18 6.92 11.14 5.22
C VAL A 18 6.89 12.33 6.17
N VAL A 19 7.82 13.26 5.95
CA VAL A 19 7.95 14.53 6.67
C VAL A 19 8.05 15.67 5.67
N LYS A 20 7.88 16.92 6.12
CA LYS A 20 8.20 18.07 5.28
C LYS A 20 9.67 18.03 4.83
N LYS A 21 9.93 18.35 3.58
CA LYS A 21 11.27 18.25 2.96
C LYS A 21 12.34 19.01 3.75
N GLU A 22 11.98 20.19 4.25
CA GLU A 22 12.80 21.12 5.02
C GLU A 22 12.89 20.81 6.52
N SER A 23 12.16 19.79 7.00
CA SER A 23 12.20 19.42 8.42
C SER A 23 13.54 18.78 8.82
N SER A 24 13.88 18.88 10.10
CA SER A 24 15.07 18.25 10.70
C SER A 24 14.90 16.75 10.99
N TYR A 25 13.73 16.17 10.73
CA TYR A 25 13.44 14.75 10.98
C TYR A 25 14.03 13.90 9.84
N ASN A 26 14.98 13.03 10.13
CA ASN A 26 15.67 12.20 9.14
C ASN A 26 15.30 10.72 9.22
N GLN A 27 14.79 10.28 10.37
CA GLN A 27 14.42 8.90 10.65
C GLN A 27 13.25 8.83 11.64
N ALA A 28 12.64 7.65 11.75
CA ALA A 28 11.47 7.41 12.60
C ALA A 28 11.68 7.81 14.08
N GLY A 29 12.88 7.55 14.64
CA GLY A 29 13.21 7.91 16.03
C GLY A 29 13.23 9.43 16.30
N ASP A 30 13.44 10.25 15.26
CA ASP A 30 13.45 11.71 15.41
C ASP A 30 12.04 12.27 15.69
N LEU A 31 10.99 11.48 15.47
CA LEU A 31 9.58 11.85 15.67
C LEU A 31 9.13 11.75 17.14
N LYS A 32 10.06 11.57 18.08
CA LYS A 32 9.73 11.52 19.50
C LYS A 32 9.11 12.83 20.00
N GLY A 33 8.03 12.70 20.76
CA GLY A 33 7.17 13.78 21.23
C GLY A 33 6.28 14.40 20.15
N THR A 34 6.21 13.83 18.93
CA THR A 34 5.46 14.42 17.82
C THR A 34 4.13 13.72 17.55
N VAL A 35 3.27 14.41 16.81
CA VAL A 35 2.00 13.88 16.30
C VAL A 35 2.20 13.47 14.84
N ILE A 36 1.82 12.23 14.52
CA ILE A 36 1.90 11.65 13.18
C ILE A 36 0.49 11.57 12.61
N GLY A 37 0.26 12.19 11.45
CA GLY A 37 -1.03 12.14 10.78
C GLY A 37 -1.27 10.80 10.08
N VAL A 38 -2.53 10.39 10.04
CA VAL A 38 -3.02 9.19 9.34
C VAL A 38 -4.34 9.53 8.65
N GLY A 39 -4.72 8.77 7.63
CA GLY A 39 -6.01 8.97 6.96
C GLY A 39 -7.15 8.61 7.91
N THR A 40 -7.06 7.42 8.51
CA THR A 40 -7.99 6.90 9.51
C THR A 40 -7.26 6.24 10.69
N ALA A 41 -7.95 6.03 11.82
CA ALA A 41 -7.32 5.49 13.03
C ALA A 41 -6.83 4.03 12.87
N ASP A 42 -7.51 3.25 12.02
CA ASP A 42 -7.30 1.84 11.75
C ASP A 42 -6.89 1.55 10.29
N GLY A 43 -6.48 2.58 9.56
CA GLY A 43 -6.04 2.47 8.17
C GLY A 43 -4.82 1.57 7.98
N SER A 44 -4.67 1.02 6.77
CA SER A 44 -3.54 0.16 6.41
C SER A 44 -2.19 0.85 6.57
N GLU A 45 -2.13 2.17 6.39
CA GLU A 45 -0.97 3.03 6.63
C GLU A 45 -0.49 2.96 8.09
N VAL A 46 -1.41 2.83 9.04
CA VAL A 46 -1.11 2.71 10.48
C VAL A 46 -0.40 1.38 10.74
N THR A 47 -0.94 0.30 10.17
CA THR A 47 -0.38 -1.05 10.30
C THR A 47 0.99 -1.16 9.63
N PHE A 48 1.24 -0.36 8.59
CA PHE A 48 2.54 -0.29 7.92
C PHE A 48 3.58 0.53 8.71
N VAL A 49 3.21 1.70 9.24
CA VAL A 49 4.14 2.64 9.89
C VAL A 49 4.43 2.27 11.35
N ARG A 50 3.46 1.68 12.08
CA ARG A 50 3.67 1.32 13.49
C ARG A 50 4.87 0.37 13.72
N PRO A 51 5.06 -0.71 12.94
CA PRO A 51 6.28 -1.53 13.03
C PRO A 51 7.58 -0.74 12.87
N ILE A 52 7.61 0.23 11.94
CA ILE A 52 8.80 1.08 11.72
C ILE A 52 9.13 1.91 12.97
N LEU A 53 8.11 2.44 13.63
CA LEU A 53 8.27 3.20 14.87
C LEU A 53 8.70 2.29 16.04
N ASN A 54 8.09 1.10 16.16
CA ASN A 54 8.46 0.10 17.17
C ASN A 54 9.93 -0.33 17.03
N GLU A 55 10.40 -0.59 15.81
CA GLU A 55 11.80 -0.93 15.51
C GLU A 55 12.77 0.21 15.87
N ALA A 56 12.31 1.47 15.80
CA ALA A 56 13.04 2.63 16.28
C ALA A 56 12.99 2.82 17.82
N GLY A 57 12.39 1.88 18.55
CA GLY A 57 12.24 1.93 20.01
C GLY A 57 11.18 2.91 20.51
N MET A 58 10.27 3.34 19.63
CA MET A 58 9.21 4.30 19.95
C MET A 58 7.96 3.59 20.48
N VAL A 59 7.29 4.19 21.46
CA VAL A 59 6.05 3.66 22.04
C VAL A 59 4.87 4.59 21.75
N GLU A 60 3.85 4.08 21.07
CA GLU A 60 2.59 4.82 20.83
C GLU A 60 1.94 5.25 22.15
N GLY A 61 1.45 6.49 22.21
CA GLY A 61 0.86 7.09 23.42
C GLY A 61 1.88 7.65 24.41
N LYS A 62 3.17 7.35 24.24
CA LYS A 62 4.26 7.88 25.08
C LYS A 62 5.24 8.74 24.28
N ASP A 63 5.78 8.18 23.21
CA ASP A 63 6.78 8.84 22.36
C ASP A 63 6.17 9.46 21.11
N TYR A 64 4.98 9.03 20.67
CA TYR A 64 4.24 9.66 19.57
C TYR A 64 2.75 9.34 19.70
N THR A 65 1.90 10.06 18.96
CA THR A 65 0.49 9.71 18.77
C THR A 65 0.11 9.75 17.30
N PHE A 66 -0.84 8.91 16.91
CA PHE A 66 -1.51 9.05 15.62
C PHE A 66 -2.69 10.02 15.72
N LEU A 67 -2.84 10.88 14.71
CA LEU A 67 -3.97 11.78 14.56
C LEU A 67 -4.66 11.53 13.20
N PRO A 68 -5.92 11.05 13.19
CA PRO A 68 -6.70 10.97 11.97
C PRO A 68 -6.97 12.38 11.41
N VAL A 69 -6.45 12.65 10.22
CA VAL A 69 -6.56 13.96 9.55
C VAL A 69 -7.23 13.86 8.18
N GLY A 70 -7.59 12.64 7.74
CA GLY A 70 -8.11 12.37 6.41
C GLY A 70 -7.05 12.43 5.32
N ASP A 71 -7.41 12.10 4.09
CA ASP A 71 -6.46 11.86 3.00
C ASP A 71 -6.12 13.13 2.19
N GLY A 72 -4.99 13.07 1.48
CA GLY A 72 -4.55 14.05 0.49
C GLY A 72 -4.62 15.51 0.96
N GLY A 73 -5.64 16.23 0.51
CA GLY A 73 -5.79 17.66 0.77
C GLY A 73 -6.04 18.01 2.25
N LEU A 74 -6.72 17.15 3.01
CA LEU A 74 -6.97 17.36 4.43
C LEU A 74 -5.70 17.17 5.25
N ALA A 75 -4.95 16.10 4.99
CA ALA A 75 -3.63 15.89 5.57
C ALA A 75 -2.62 16.99 5.18
N ALA A 76 -2.67 17.49 3.93
CA ALA A 76 -1.85 18.65 3.52
C ALA A 76 -2.14 19.88 4.41
N ALA A 77 -3.42 20.16 4.67
CA ALA A 77 -3.82 21.27 5.52
C ALA A 77 -3.37 21.08 6.97
N ALA A 78 -3.44 19.85 7.51
CA ALA A 78 -2.93 19.52 8.84
C ALA A 78 -1.41 19.75 8.97
N PHE A 79 -0.63 19.35 7.95
CA PHE A 79 0.80 19.68 7.89
C PHE A 79 1.06 21.19 7.87
N LEU A 80 0.30 21.94 7.08
CA LEU A 80 0.48 23.39 6.95
C LEU A 80 0.14 24.13 8.24
N ARG A 81 -0.92 23.72 8.96
CA ARG A 81 -1.27 24.25 10.29
C ARG A 81 -0.30 23.81 11.39
N GLY A 82 0.46 22.75 11.15
CA GLY A 82 1.43 22.21 12.10
C GLY A 82 0.84 21.23 13.11
N ASP A 83 -0.40 20.78 12.89
CA ASP A 83 -1.11 19.78 13.70
C ASP A 83 -0.36 18.44 13.73
N ILE A 84 0.35 18.12 12.64
CA ILE A 84 1.17 16.92 12.47
C ILE A 84 2.59 17.28 12.02
N LYS A 85 3.57 16.45 12.39
CA LYS A 85 5.00 16.61 12.02
C LYS A 85 5.47 15.57 11.00
N ALA A 86 4.79 14.43 10.94
CA ALA A 86 4.93 13.41 9.93
C ALA A 86 3.56 12.91 9.51
N TYR A 87 3.51 12.14 8.43
CA TYR A 87 2.30 11.51 7.93
C TYR A 87 2.60 10.09 7.43
N ALA A 88 1.71 9.15 7.74
CA ALA A 88 1.72 7.83 7.13
C ALA A 88 1.05 7.95 5.75
N ALA A 89 1.84 8.24 4.73
CA ALA A 89 1.36 8.58 3.39
C ALA A 89 1.09 7.34 2.56
N GLY A 90 -0.10 7.27 1.96
CA GLY A 90 -0.29 6.51 0.73
C GLY A 90 0.43 7.19 -0.43
N VAL A 91 0.81 6.42 -1.46
CA VAL A 91 1.36 6.98 -2.71
C VAL A 91 0.48 8.10 -3.31
N PRO A 92 -0.86 7.99 -3.32
CA PRO A 92 -1.75 9.07 -3.77
C PRO A 92 -1.59 10.37 -2.97
N ASP A 93 -1.50 10.27 -1.64
CA ASP A 93 -1.44 11.42 -0.75
C ASP A 93 -0.23 12.29 -1.02
N ALA A 94 0.94 11.67 -1.17
CA ALA A 94 2.18 12.38 -1.45
C ALA A 94 2.10 13.20 -2.74
N ALA A 95 1.44 12.66 -3.78
CA ALA A 95 1.22 13.38 -5.03
C ALA A 95 0.25 14.57 -4.86
N ILE A 96 -0.85 14.38 -4.13
CA ILE A 96 -1.81 15.45 -3.82
C ILE A 96 -1.15 16.58 -3.02
N MET A 97 -0.38 16.23 -2.00
CA MET A 97 0.35 17.17 -1.16
C MET A 97 1.36 17.98 -1.99
N HIS A 98 2.12 17.31 -2.85
CA HIS A 98 3.07 17.97 -3.74
C HIS A 98 2.39 18.95 -4.71
N ALA A 99 1.25 18.56 -5.30
CA ALA A 99 0.45 19.44 -6.16
C ALA A 99 -0.06 20.70 -5.43
N ARG A 100 -0.15 20.64 -4.09
CA ARG A 100 -0.53 21.75 -3.21
C ARG A 100 0.67 22.53 -2.65
N GLY A 101 1.87 22.32 -3.20
CA GLY A 101 3.10 23.00 -2.80
C GLY A 101 3.75 22.46 -1.53
N LEU A 102 3.24 21.37 -0.97
CA LEU A 102 3.84 20.71 0.19
C LEU A 102 4.86 19.68 -0.28
N MET A 103 6.14 20.06 -0.22
CA MET A 103 7.24 19.17 -0.56
C MET A 103 7.50 18.22 0.60
N LEU A 104 7.47 16.91 0.32
CA LEU A 104 7.70 15.87 1.32
C LEU A 104 9.02 15.15 1.06
N ARG A 105 9.60 14.60 2.12
CA ARG A 105 10.72 13.66 2.10
C ARG A 105 10.30 12.38 2.80
N GLU A 106 10.60 11.25 2.17
CA GLU A 106 10.37 9.93 2.75
C GLU A 106 11.49 9.60 3.75
N ILE A 107 11.09 9.11 4.93
CA ILE A 107 11.97 8.61 5.99
C ILE A 107 11.67 7.14 6.34
N THR A 108 10.89 6.45 5.49
CA THR A 108 10.70 5.00 5.54
C THR A 108 12.07 4.31 5.40
N PRO A 109 12.47 3.41 6.31
CA PRO A 109 13.71 2.67 6.14
C PRO A 109 13.66 1.81 4.86
N GLU A 110 14.76 1.72 4.13
CA GLU A 110 14.81 1.05 2.81
C GLU A 110 14.32 -0.40 2.86
N LYS A 111 14.63 -1.12 3.94
CA LYS A 111 14.16 -2.51 4.13
C LYS A 111 12.63 -2.63 4.13
N ASN A 112 11.91 -1.62 4.60
CA ASN A 112 10.45 -1.62 4.66
C ASN A 112 9.81 -1.21 3.31
N LEU A 113 10.56 -0.53 2.43
CA LEU A 113 10.11 -0.23 1.06
C LEU A 113 10.03 -1.47 0.16
N ALA A 114 10.76 -2.53 0.54
CA ALA A 114 10.73 -3.82 -0.16
C ALA A 114 9.47 -4.65 0.11
N TYR A 115 8.59 -4.21 1.03
CA TYR A 115 7.32 -4.89 1.28
C TYR A 115 6.35 -4.76 0.10
N PHE A 116 5.58 -5.82 -0.16
CA PHE A 116 4.42 -5.71 -1.04
C PHE A 116 3.32 -4.91 -0.32
N GLY A 117 2.59 -4.08 -1.06
CA GLY A 117 1.65 -3.12 -0.51
C GLY A 117 0.27 -3.71 -0.19
N ASN A 118 -0.35 -4.42 -1.14
CA ASN A 118 -1.73 -4.93 -1.00
C ASN A 118 -2.03 -6.00 -2.06
N GLY A 119 -3.14 -6.71 -1.89
CA GLY A 119 -3.65 -7.69 -2.83
C GLY A 119 -4.95 -8.32 -2.37
N PHE A 120 -5.29 -9.44 -3.00
CA PHE A 120 -6.55 -10.13 -2.75
C PHE A 120 -6.32 -11.42 -1.96
N ALA A 121 -7.19 -11.64 -0.97
CA ALA A 121 -7.24 -12.88 -0.21
C ALA A 121 -8.65 -13.48 -0.25
N THR A 122 -8.74 -14.77 0.00
CA THR A 122 -10.01 -15.50 0.05
C THR A 122 -9.96 -16.57 1.14
N LEU A 123 -11.10 -17.12 1.50
CA LEU A 123 -11.13 -18.28 2.39
C LEU A 123 -10.56 -19.51 1.69
N ALA A 124 -9.75 -20.28 2.41
CA ALA A 124 -9.18 -21.54 1.91
C ALA A 124 -10.29 -22.52 1.46
N SER A 125 -11.40 -22.57 2.20
CA SER A 125 -12.58 -23.37 1.85
C SER A 125 -13.21 -22.89 0.55
N PHE A 126 -13.47 -21.58 0.42
CA PHE A 126 -14.07 -21.00 -0.78
C PHE A 126 -13.21 -21.27 -2.02
N MET A 127 -11.88 -21.12 -1.91
CA MET A 127 -10.94 -21.43 -2.99
C MET A 127 -10.97 -22.92 -3.40
N LYS A 128 -11.12 -23.83 -2.44
CA LYS A 128 -11.21 -25.27 -2.69
C LYS A 128 -12.53 -25.67 -3.32
N GLU A 129 -13.63 -25.08 -2.85
CA GLU A 129 -14.99 -25.39 -3.28
C GLU A 129 -15.36 -24.72 -4.61
N ASN A 130 -14.76 -23.56 -4.90
CA ASN A 130 -15.12 -22.72 -6.04
C ASN A 130 -13.89 -22.37 -6.92
N PRO A 131 -13.08 -23.35 -7.38
CA PRO A 131 -11.85 -23.05 -8.11
C PRO A 131 -12.10 -22.27 -9.41
N GLN A 132 -13.21 -22.54 -10.10
CA GLN A 132 -13.56 -21.82 -11.34
C GLN A 132 -13.86 -20.33 -11.11
N VAL A 133 -14.41 -19.98 -9.93
CA VAL A 133 -14.66 -18.58 -9.57
C VAL A 133 -13.34 -17.86 -9.34
N ILE A 134 -12.40 -18.48 -8.61
CA ILE A 134 -11.06 -17.92 -8.38
C ILE A 134 -10.30 -17.74 -9.69
N GLU A 135 -10.37 -18.73 -10.58
CA GLU A 135 -9.78 -18.63 -11.91
C GLU A 135 -10.39 -17.50 -12.76
N GLY A 136 -11.72 -17.39 -12.78
CA GLY A 136 -12.43 -16.33 -13.51
C GLY A 136 -12.12 -14.94 -12.97
N PHE A 137 -12.13 -14.79 -11.65
CA PHE A 137 -11.82 -13.55 -10.96
C PHE A 137 -10.42 -13.05 -11.33
N GLY A 138 -9.38 -13.87 -11.16
CA GLY A 138 -8.02 -13.42 -11.47
C GLY A 138 -7.79 -13.17 -12.96
N ARG A 139 -8.41 -13.95 -13.88
CA ARG A 139 -8.38 -13.63 -15.32
C ARG A 139 -8.96 -12.24 -15.60
N ALA A 140 -10.07 -11.88 -14.94
CA ALA A 140 -10.66 -10.56 -15.10
C ALA A 140 -9.74 -9.45 -14.59
N ILE A 141 -9.11 -9.64 -13.42
CA ILE A 141 -8.14 -8.68 -12.86
C ILE A 141 -6.92 -8.51 -13.78
N VAL A 142 -6.33 -9.60 -14.28
CA VAL A 142 -5.19 -9.52 -15.19
C VAL A 142 -5.55 -8.82 -16.50
N ARG A 143 -6.70 -9.14 -17.09
CA ARG A 143 -7.20 -8.44 -18.30
C ARG A 143 -7.44 -6.95 -18.05
N ALA A 144 -7.95 -6.58 -16.89
CA ALA A 144 -8.12 -5.18 -16.51
C ALA A 144 -6.77 -4.47 -16.37
N ALA A 145 -5.77 -5.09 -15.73
CA ALA A 145 -4.43 -4.51 -15.61
C ALA A 145 -3.77 -4.30 -16.98
N GLU A 146 -3.85 -5.29 -17.87
CA GLU A 146 -3.36 -5.17 -19.26
C GLU A 146 -4.10 -4.06 -20.03
N PHE A 147 -5.43 -3.99 -19.91
CA PHE A 147 -6.22 -2.92 -20.53
C PHE A 147 -5.79 -1.54 -20.05
N CYS A 148 -5.57 -1.38 -18.73
CA CYS A 148 -5.20 -0.10 -18.14
C CYS A 148 -3.82 0.38 -18.56
N LYS A 149 -2.88 -0.52 -18.85
CA LYS A 149 -1.52 -0.13 -19.24
C LYS A 149 -1.40 0.44 -20.65
N VAL A 150 -2.38 0.19 -21.51
CA VAL A 150 -2.36 0.69 -22.89
C VAL A 150 -2.68 2.20 -22.87
N PRO A 151 -1.75 3.09 -23.28
CA PRO A 151 -1.97 4.53 -23.19
C PRO A 151 -3.22 5.02 -23.92
N ALA A 152 -3.58 4.36 -25.04
CA ALA A 152 -4.79 4.67 -25.81
C ALA A 152 -6.10 4.40 -25.04
N ASN A 153 -6.07 3.55 -24.01
CA ASN A 153 -7.24 3.24 -23.19
C ASN A 153 -7.42 4.20 -22.01
N ARG A 154 -6.44 5.08 -21.73
CA ARG A 154 -6.40 5.91 -20.52
C ARG A 154 -7.68 6.71 -20.28
N GLU A 155 -8.19 7.38 -21.30
CA GLU A 155 -9.42 8.18 -21.17
C GLU A 155 -10.60 7.31 -20.72
N LYS A 156 -10.75 6.14 -21.33
CA LYS A 156 -11.79 5.18 -20.98
C LYS A 156 -11.63 4.68 -19.54
N VAL A 157 -10.40 4.39 -19.10
CA VAL A 157 -10.13 3.97 -17.72
C VAL A 157 -10.50 5.06 -16.72
N LEU A 158 -10.12 6.32 -16.97
CA LEU A 158 -10.47 7.44 -16.09
C LEU A 158 -11.99 7.70 -16.05
N GLN A 159 -12.69 7.54 -17.17
CA GLN A 159 -14.15 7.61 -17.22
C GLN A 159 -14.81 6.50 -16.38
N ASP A 160 -14.28 5.28 -16.41
CA ASP A 160 -14.82 4.18 -15.61
C ASP A 160 -14.46 4.32 -14.12
N ALA A 161 -13.24 4.79 -13.80
CA ALA A 161 -12.82 5.10 -12.43
C ALA A 161 -13.71 6.19 -11.80
N LYS A 162 -14.05 7.24 -12.57
CA LYS A 162 -14.98 8.30 -12.14
C LYS A 162 -16.34 7.77 -11.69
N LYS A 163 -16.82 6.65 -12.23
CA LYS A 163 -18.09 6.04 -11.78
C LYS A 163 -17.98 5.45 -10.37
N GLY A 164 -16.80 4.95 -10.01
CA GLY A 164 -16.52 4.39 -8.68
C GLY A 164 -16.21 5.47 -7.64
N ASN A 165 -15.48 6.52 -8.04
CA ASN A 165 -15.14 7.65 -7.16
C ASN A 165 -15.23 8.99 -7.90
N PRO A 166 -16.43 9.62 -7.96
CA PRO A 166 -16.60 10.88 -8.69
C PRO A 166 -15.76 12.04 -8.13
N GLN A 167 -15.55 12.09 -6.82
CA GLN A 167 -14.85 13.17 -6.12
C GLN A 167 -13.36 13.20 -6.48
N GLU A 168 -12.72 12.04 -6.56
CA GLU A 168 -11.31 11.92 -6.96
C GLU A 168 -11.08 12.29 -8.44
N ALA A 169 -12.13 12.25 -9.25
CA ALA A 169 -12.09 12.62 -10.66
C ALA A 169 -12.45 14.09 -10.95
N GLU A 170 -12.76 14.90 -9.93
CA GLU A 170 -13.07 16.33 -10.11
C GLU A 170 -11.83 17.11 -10.59
N ASP A 171 -10.67 16.82 -10.00
CA ASP A 171 -9.39 17.34 -10.46
C ASP A 171 -8.78 16.38 -11.48
N THR A 172 -8.94 16.71 -12.76
CA THR A 172 -8.44 15.89 -13.87
C THR A 172 -6.91 15.78 -13.87
N ALA A 173 -6.19 16.82 -13.46
CA ALA A 173 -4.72 16.78 -13.43
C ALA A 173 -4.25 15.80 -12.34
N LEU A 174 -4.89 15.88 -11.16
CA LEU A 174 -4.65 14.94 -10.08
C LEU A 174 -5.01 13.50 -10.47
N ALA A 175 -6.20 13.26 -11.01
CA ALA A 175 -6.63 11.92 -11.42
C ALA A 175 -5.66 11.28 -12.42
N ASN A 176 -5.12 12.08 -13.35
CA ASN A 176 -4.09 11.63 -14.28
C ASN A 176 -2.76 11.29 -13.57
N ALA A 177 -2.29 12.16 -12.67
CA ALA A 177 -1.06 11.88 -11.91
C ALA A 177 -1.20 10.63 -11.03
N LEU A 178 -2.36 10.43 -10.40
CA LEU A 178 -2.68 9.25 -9.61
C LEU A 178 -2.69 7.99 -10.46
N PHE A 179 -3.32 8.03 -11.63
CA PHE A 179 -3.33 6.91 -12.57
C PHE A 179 -1.90 6.44 -12.91
N ASP A 180 -1.00 7.37 -13.25
CA ASP A 180 0.38 7.04 -13.58
C ASP A 180 1.10 6.35 -12.41
N LYS A 181 0.87 6.84 -11.19
CA LYS A 181 1.42 6.23 -9.97
C LYS A 181 0.82 4.85 -9.67
N VAL A 182 -0.48 4.67 -9.87
CA VAL A 182 -1.14 3.38 -9.65
C VAL A 182 -0.62 2.34 -10.64
N ILE A 183 -0.51 2.68 -11.94
CA ILE A 183 0.03 1.76 -12.95
C ILE A 183 1.48 1.39 -12.63
N GLU A 184 2.31 2.37 -12.25
CA GLU A 184 3.69 2.13 -11.84
C GLU A 184 3.77 1.18 -10.63
N ARG A 185 2.90 1.38 -9.63
CA ARG A 185 2.90 0.59 -8.39
C ARG A 185 2.28 -0.78 -8.52
N GLN A 186 1.29 -0.97 -9.40
CA GLN A 186 0.67 -2.27 -9.65
C GLN A 186 1.48 -3.15 -10.62
N THR A 187 2.36 -2.55 -11.43
CA THR A 187 3.18 -3.33 -12.38
C THR A 187 4.17 -4.24 -11.63
N PRO A 188 4.16 -5.57 -11.88
CA PRO A 188 5.12 -6.52 -11.32
C PRO A 188 6.57 -6.11 -11.52
N LEU A 189 7.40 -6.35 -10.50
CA LEU A 189 8.85 -6.18 -10.59
C LEU A 189 9.47 -7.14 -11.62
N ASP A 190 8.90 -8.34 -11.74
CA ASP A 190 9.27 -9.33 -12.75
C ASP A 190 8.01 -9.80 -13.51
N LEU A 191 7.75 -9.16 -14.65
CA LEU A 191 6.63 -9.52 -15.52
C LEU A 191 6.74 -10.93 -16.11
N SER A 192 7.93 -11.56 -16.13
CA SER A 192 8.08 -12.93 -16.63
C SER A 192 7.38 -13.97 -15.76
N LYS A 193 7.10 -13.62 -14.49
CA LYS A 193 6.32 -14.43 -13.55
C LYS A 193 4.81 -14.23 -13.69
N GLY A 194 4.39 -13.18 -14.39
CA GLY A 194 2.99 -12.80 -14.58
C GLY A 194 2.44 -11.88 -13.50
N TRP A 195 1.29 -11.28 -13.80
CA TRP A 195 0.50 -10.46 -12.90
C TRP A 195 0.02 -11.25 -11.69
N GLY A 196 0.06 -10.61 -10.51
CA GLY A 196 -0.37 -11.20 -9.24
C GLY A 196 0.66 -12.08 -8.56
N TYR A 197 1.82 -12.34 -9.18
CA TYR A 197 2.83 -13.21 -8.60
C TYR A 197 3.34 -12.71 -7.24
N GLN A 198 3.53 -13.66 -6.34
CA GLN A 198 3.92 -13.44 -4.95
C GLN A 198 5.35 -13.96 -4.73
N PRO A 199 6.36 -13.08 -4.59
CA PRO A 199 7.72 -13.50 -4.24
C PRO A 199 7.79 -14.00 -2.80
N ALA A 200 8.35 -15.19 -2.59
CA ALA A 200 8.48 -15.79 -1.26
C ALA A 200 9.37 -14.94 -0.33
N GLU A 201 10.34 -14.24 -0.89
CA GLU A 201 11.25 -13.35 -0.17
C GLU A 201 10.49 -12.21 0.51
N GLY A 202 9.50 -11.63 -0.17
CA GLY A 202 8.67 -10.56 0.39
C GLY A 202 7.83 -11.04 1.57
N TRP A 203 7.25 -12.24 1.46
CA TRP A 203 6.49 -12.87 2.55
C TRP A 203 7.37 -13.20 3.76
N LYS A 204 8.60 -13.70 3.54
CA LYS A 204 9.56 -13.97 4.62
C LYS A 204 9.97 -12.69 5.34
N LEU A 205 10.29 -11.63 4.60
CA LEU A 205 10.67 -10.35 5.18
C LEU A 205 9.51 -9.78 6.02
N TRP A 206 8.29 -9.80 5.47
CA TRP A 206 7.12 -9.31 6.19
C TRP A 206 6.85 -10.12 7.46
N HIS A 207 6.94 -11.45 7.37
CA HIS A 207 6.75 -12.34 8.52
C HIS A 207 7.71 -12.05 9.67
N VAL A 208 9.00 -11.81 9.36
CA VAL A 208 10.00 -11.39 10.36
C VAL A 208 9.58 -10.07 11.01
N GLY A 209 9.26 -9.06 10.20
CA GLY A 209 8.83 -7.75 10.71
C GLY A 209 7.59 -7.81 11.59
N GLN A 210 6.63 -8.68 11.29
CA GLN A 210 5.43 -8.88 12.12
C GLN A 210 5.77 -9.49 13.49
N VAL A 211 6.77 -10.38 13.59
CA VAL A 211 7.19 -10.97 14.87
C VAL A 211 8.02 -9.96 15.68
N GLU A 212 8.97 -9.28 15.04
CA GLU A 212 9.84 -8.28 15.68
C GLU A 212 9.05 -7.09 16.23
N SER A 213 8.01 -6.65 15.51
CA SER A 213 7.13 -5.57 15.95
C SER A 213 6.12 -5.98 17.03
N GLY A 214 6.01 -7.27 17.34
CA GLY A 214 5.04 -7.82 18.29
C GLY A 214 3.62 -7.98 17.73
N ALA A 215 3.39 -7.67 16.45
CA ALA A 215 2.10 -7.89 15.79
C ALA A 215 1.73 -9.39 15.71
N LEU A 216 2.74 -10.26 15.60
CA LEU A 216 2.62 -11.69 15.83
C LEU A 216 3.37 -12.10 17.10
N LYS A 217 2.71 -12.87 17.97
CA LYS A 217 3.33 -13.38 19.21
C LYS A 217 4.48 -14.35 18.96
N ALA A 218 4.44 -15.07 17.84
CA ALA A 218 5.43 -16.03 17.40
C ALA A 218 5.32 -16.20 15.87
N PRO A 219 6.36 -16.71 15.20
CA PRO A 219 6.28 -17.05 13.78
C PRO A 219 5.15 -18.05 13.48
N LEU A 220 4.48 -17.88 12.34
CA LEU A 220 3.59 -18.88 11.76
C LEU A 220 4.33 -20.21 11.57
N PRO A 221 3.73 -21.35 11.95
CA PRO A 221 4.32 -22.67 11.74
C PRO A 221 4.55 -22.99 10.25
N ASP A 222 3.67 -22.47 9.39
CA ASP A 222 3.74 -22.61 7.94
C ASP A 222 3.36 -21.29 7.28
N LEU A 223 4.37 -20.54 6.84
CA LEU A 223 4.18 -19.28 6.12
C LEU A 223 3.64 -19.51 4.71
N GLU A 224 4.01 -20.62 4.06
CA GLU A 224 3.59 -20.93 2.69
C GLU A 224 2.10 -21.26 2.62
N ALA A 225 1.48 -21.67 3.74
CA ALA A 225 0.03 -21.80 3.84
C ALA A 225 -0.73 -20.45 3.82
N ALA A 226 -0.05 -19.30 4.01
CA ALA A 226 -0.70 -17.99 4.05
C ALA A 226 -0.94 -17.40 2.64
N TYR A 227 -0.29 -17.92 1.60
CA TYR A 227 -0.38 -17.39 0.25
C TYR A 227 -0.23 -18.46 -0.83
N THR A 228 -0.58 -18.16 -2.08
CA THR A 228 -0.42 -19.12 -3.18
C THR A 228 -0.18 -18.47 -4.54
N ASN A 229 0.72 -19.09 -5.32
CA ASN A 229 0.93 -18.76 -6.74
C ASN A 229 0.25 -19.76 -7.70
N LYS A 230 -0.60 -20.66 -7.19
CA LYS A 230 -1.21 -21.76 -7.95
C LYS A 230 -1.93 -21.30 -9.22
N PHE A 231 -2.59 -20.14 -9.18
CA PHE A 231 -3.45 -19.66 -10.26
C PHE A 231 -2.75 -18.68 -11.22
N ILE A 232 -1.52 -18.25 -10.92
CA ILE A 232 -0.83 -17.19 -11.68
C ILE A 232 -0.73 -17.56 -13.17
N LYS A 233 -0.32 -18.80 -13.48
CA LYS A 233 -0.23 -19.26 -14.88
C LYS A 233 -1.58 -19.26 -15.59
N ILE A 234 -2.67 -19.58 -14.90
CA ILE A 234 -4.02 -19.62 -15.47
C ILE A 234 -4.53 -18.20 -15.74
N TRP A 235 -4.31 -17.28 -14.79
CA TRP A 235 -4.78 -15.90 -14.93
C TRP A 235 -4.04 -15.12 -16.01
N ASN A 236 -2.76 -15.43 -16.22
CA ASN A 236 -1.91 -14.83 -17.24
C ASN A 236 -1.93 -15.60 -18.58
N GLY A 237 -2.72 -16.68 -18.67
CA GLY A 237 -2.97 -17.40 -19.92
C GLY A 237 -3.85 -16.60 -20.88
N LYS A 238 -3.68 -16.86 -22.19
CA LYS A 238 -4.50 -16.26 -23.25
C LYS A 238 -5.93 -16.82 -23.25
#